data_AF-A0A940D364-F1
#
_entry.id   AF-A0A940D364-F1
#
_cell.length_a   1.000
_cell.length_b   1.000
_cell.length_c   1.000
_cell.angle_alpha   90.00
_cell.angle_beta   90.00
_cell.angle_gamma   90.00
#
_symmetry.space_group_name_H-M   'P 1'
#
loop_
_entity.id
_entity.type
_entity.pdbx_description
1 polymer ?
#
loop_
_entity_poly.entity_id
_entity_poly.type
_entity_poly.pdbx_seq_one_letter_code
_entity_poly.pdbx_strand_id
1 'polypeptide(L)'
;MLNSRKWVVVVFWGLGLLFFSQCEKFKTPLELRWKTYCEKVDFKRTPRYAETIKFCKRLARVSRYVSFKSFGISPQGRKLPLLIVDFDRCFSPLRQRRTGKAVLLVQACIHPGECDGKDAGLMFIRDVVIFRKYRNLFENVTLLFIPIFNVDGHERFGPYNRINQNGPEEMGWRTTAQNLNLNRDFLKADAPEMQAWLKLFSSWLPDFIVDIHVTDGADYQYVVTYGMETREVLEEPLSKWSKDVFLPVFKSLMKQRGYPTITYVMPRKWGDITSGIVCGVMPPRLSNGYGIVQNRPVLLIENHMLKSYKERVLATYEMLKCILEIVNKEYKSLKEAVQLSDKRSSTIKPKETYYLRYQVDFSDSTMIEFLGKKFHYEQSEISGSKYIVWEDDPCVYHIPLFDKIKPVDSIKVPYAYLIPPEWSNVTKKLTLHGVNVKFLEKEITIPVHVYKFSNVKWREKPYEGRHRVSFSAVDTVVTKTFPARTAVIFLNQRTSKLIIHALEPSGPDSFLRWGFFDVIFEQKEYAERYVLEKLAAEMAKKNPDVYKEFTRKLRKGPSFAADPWKRLQFFYERSPYWDENLNIYPIGRIFDPIPLPL
;
A
#
# COMPACT_ATOMS: atom_id res chain seq x y z
N MET A 1 -61.86 3.67 89.48
CA MET A 1 -61.93 3.06 88.13
C MET A 1 -61.70 4.18 87.12
N LEU A 2 -60.44 4.57 86.87
CA LEU A 2 -59.49 4.06 85.85
C LEU A 2 -59.92 4.30 84.39
N ASN A 3 -59.03 5.03 83.70
CA ASN A 3 -58.72 5.08 82.27
C ASN A 3 -59.42 6.07 81.30
N SER A 4 -58.79 7.24 81.21
CA SER A 4 -58.17 7.84 80.00
C SER A 4 -58.46 7.19 78.63
N ARG A 5 -59.07 7.99 77.73
CA ARG A 5 -59.05 7.75 76.27
C ARG A 5 -57.75 8.31 75.67
N LYS A 6 -56.91 7.41 75.16
CA LYS A 6 -55.76 7.73 74.30
C LYS A 6 -56.18 7.68 72.83
N TRP A 7 -55.62 8.62 72.08
CA TRP A 7 -55.64 8.74 70.63
C TRP A 7 -54.88 7.58 69.97
N VAL A 8 -55.37 7.09 68.83
CA VAL A 8 -54.57 6.34 67.87
C VAL A 8 -54.60 7.09 66.54
N VAL A 9 -53.43 7.62 66.21
CA VAL A 9 -53.04 8.22 64.94
C VAL A 9 -52.83 7.07 63.94
N VAL A 10 -53.54 7.10 62.81
CA VAL A 10 -53.25 6.20 61.69
C VAL A 10 -52.05 6.75 60.93
N VAL A 11 -50.98 5.97 60.94
CA VAL A 11 -49.70 6.22 60.28
C VAL A 11 -49.80 5.72 58.84
N PHE A 12 -49.77 6.62 57.86
CA PHE A 12 -49.44 6.29 56.46
C PHE A 12 -48.00 6.74 56.20
N TRP A 13 -47.08 5.77 56.17
CA TRP A 13 -45.71 5.99 55.69
C TRP A 13 -45.62 5.81 54.19
N GLY A 14 -44.84 6.68 53.57
CA GLY A 14 -44.76 6.91 52.14
C GLY A 14 -44.23 5.74 51.33
N LEU A 15 -44.85 5.55 50.17
CA LEU A 15 -44.26 4.96 48.98
C LEU A 15 -43.91 6.13 48.05
N GLY A 16 -42.74 6.72 48.29
CA GLY A 16 -42.12 7.70 47.41
C GLY A 16 -40.81 7.15 46.87
N LEU A 17 -40.55 7.42 45.59
CA LEU A 17 -39.26 7.34 44.89
C LEU A 17 -38.82 5.96 44.36
N LEU A 18 -39.37 5.57 43.21
CA LEU A 18 -38.66 4.77 42.20
C LEU A 18 -39.09 5.18 40.78
N PHE A 19 -38.76 6.40 40.34
CA PHE A 19 -38.79 6.80 38.92
C PHE A 19 -37.68 7.83 38.61
N PHE A 20 -36.45 7.35 38.54
CA PHE A 20 -35.31 7.91 37.78
C PHE A 20 -34.62 6.64 37.22
N SER A 21 -34.28 6.44 35.96
CA SER A 21 -33.97 7.34 34.87
C SER A 21 -34.04 6.54 33.55
N GLN A 22 -34.95 6.90 32.64
CA GLN A 22 -34.69 6.79 31.19
C GLN A 22 -34.80 8.21 30.65
N CYS A 23 -33.76 9.00 30.92
CA CYS A 23 -33.58 10.27 30.22
C CYS A 23 -33.02 9.94 28.83
N GLU A 24 -33.91 9.67 27.86
CA GLU A 24 -33.53 9.78 26.46
C GLU A 24 -33.01 11.21 26.26
N LYS A 25 -31.69 11.37 26.08
CA LYS A 25 -31.10 12.66 25.78
C LYS A 25 -31.72 13.17 24.48
N PHE A 26 -32.67 14.11 24.58
CA PHE A 26 -33.24 14.79 23.43
C PHE A 26 -32.12 15.37 22.58
N LYS A 27 -32.03 14.92 21.31
CA LYS A 27 -31.01 15.40 20.38
C LYS A 27 -31.25 16.87 20.09
N THR A 28 -30.21 17.68 20.14
CA THR A 28 -30.34 19.12 19.88
C THR A 28 -30.72 19.39 18.42
N PRO A 29 -31.37 20.54 18.10
CA PRO A 29 -31.64 20.93 16.71
C PRO A 29 -30.38 20.96 15.84
N LEU A 30 -29.22 21.29 16.45
CA LEU A 30 -27.92 21.26 15.78
C LEU A 30 -27.51 19.83 15.40
N GLU A 31 -27.66 18.88 16.33
CA GLU A 31 -27.35 17.46 16.09
C GLU A 31 -28.23 16.88 14.99
N LEU A 32 -29.53 17.17 15.00
CA LEU A 32 -30.46 16.73 13.95
C LEU A 32 -30.08 17.29 12.57
N ARG A 33 -29.67 18.56 12.50
CA ARG A 33 -29.31 19.24 11.24
C ARG A 33 -27.99 18.75 10.62
N TRP A 34 -27.12 18.13 11.41
CA TRP A 34 -25.77 17.72 11.01
C TRP A 34 -25.52 16.21 11.03
N LYS A 35 -26.55 15.39 11.22
CA LYS A 35 -26.45 13.95 10.94
C LYS A 35 -25.84 13.71 9.56
N THR A 36 -24.87 12.81 9.50
CA THR A 36 -24.32 12.25 8.27
C THR A 36 -25.39 11.41 7.56
N TYR A 37 -25.14 11.05 6.30
CA TYR A 37 -26.11 10.29 5.54
C TYR A 37 -26.40 8.93 6.18
N CYS A 38 -25.36 8.17 6.55
CA CYS A 38 -25.52 6.88 7.21
C CYS A 38 -26.34 6.98 8.51
N GLU A 39 -26.08 7.96 9.39
CA GLU A 39 -26.87 8.15 10.62
C GLU A 39 -28.34 8.52 10.37
N LYS A 40 -28.68 9.17 9.25
CA LYS A 40 -30.07 9.50 8.91
C LYS A 40 -30.88 8.25 8.53
N VAL A 41 -30.20 7.24 8.02
CA VAL A 41 -30.80 5.98 7.54
C VAL A 41 -30.40 4.80 8.43
N ASP A 42 -30.03 5.07 9.68
CA ASP A 42 -29.59 4.11 10.70
C ASP A 42 -28.55 3.10 10.18
N PHE A 43 -27.54 3.61 9.48
CA PHE A 43 -26.42 2.83 8.94
C PHE A 43 -26.86 1.68 8.03
N LYS A 44 -27.97 1.84 7.28
CA LYS A 44 -28.35 0.90 6.23
C LYS A 44 -27.73 1.21 4.87
N ARG A 45 -27.46 2.50 4.60
CA ARG A 45 -26.90 2.98 3.32
C ARG A 45 -25.75 3.95 3.53
N THR A 46 -24.89 4.04 2.54
CA THR A 46 -23.77 4.99 2.44
C THR A 46 -24.08 6.06 1.36
N PRO A 47 -23.60 7.32 1.47
CA PRO A 47 -23.87 8.34 0.46
C PRO A 47 -23.12 8.08 -0.86
N ARG A 48 -23.74 8.48 -1.99
CA ARG A 48 -23.07 8.55 -3.30
C ARG A 48 -22.11 9.76 -3.36
N TYR A 49 -21.31 9.84 -4.42
CA TYR A 49 -20.28 10.86 -4.59
C TYR A 49 -20.83 12.28 -4.42
N ALA A 50 -21.94 12.62 -5.07
CA ALA A 50 -22.49 13.97 -5.02
C ALA A 50 -22.86 14.41 -3.60
N GLU A 51 -23.50 13.53 -2.82
CA GLU A 51 -23.87 13.73 -1.43
C GLU A 51 -22.65 13.86 -0.53
N THR A 52 -21.64 12.99 -0.72
CA THR A 52 -20.36 13.07 -0.01
C THR A 52 -19.69 14.43 -0.26
N ILE A 53 -19.54 14.85 -1.52
CA ILE A 53 -18.94 16.14 -1.87
C ILE A 53 -19.75 17.31 -1.30
N LYS A 54 -21.08 17.25 -1.38
CA LYS A 54 -21.97 18.27 -0.82
C LYS A 54 -21.77 18.39 0.69
N PHE A 55 -21.64 17.29 1.41
CA PHE A 55 -21.37 17.29 2.85
C PHE A 55 -19.98 17.85 3.17
N CYS A 56 -18.94 17.42 2.46
CA CYS A 56 -17.57 17.93 2.61
C CYS A 56 -17.48 19.45 2.38
N LYS A 57 -18.07 19.96 1.30
CA LYS A 57 -18.13 21.40 1.01
C LYS A 57 -18.94 22.15 2.08
N ARG A 58 -20.01 21.53 2.59
CA ARG A 58 -20.82 22.12 3.65
C ARG A 58 -20.01 22.27 4.94
N LEU A 59 -19.20 21.28 5.33
CA LEU A 59 -18.28 21.38 6.47
C LEU A 59 -17.27 22.52 6.28
N ALA A 60 -16.60 22.57 5.12
CA ALA A 60 -15.61 23.61 4.80
C ALA A 60 -16.21 25.03 4.77
N ARG A 61 -17.48 25.17 4.35
CA ARG A 61 -18.15 26.47 4.32
C ARG A 61 -18.47 27.03 5.71
N VAL A 62 -18.79 26.17 6.68
CA VAL A 62 -19.20 26.62 8.02
C VAL A 62 -18.08 26.60 9.04
N SER A 63 -17.02 25.82 8.81
CA SER A 63 -15.87 25.75 9.70
C SER A 63 -14.64 26.34 9.03
N ARG A 64 -14.13 27.42 9.61
CA ARG A 64 -12.84 28.03 9.22
C ARG A 64 -11.63 27.11 9.42
N TYR A 65 -11.79 25.97 10.09
CA TYR A 65 -10.73 24.98 10.35
C TYR A 65 -10.72 23.84 9.32
N VAL A 66 -11.62 23.86 8.35
CA VAL A 66 -11.72 22.84 7.30
C VAL A 66 -11.56 23.48 5.92
N SER A 67 -10.66 22.94 5.11
CA SER A 67 -10.53 23.28 3.70
C SER A 67 -10.91 22.07 2.84
N PHE A 68 -11.84 22.25 1.91
CA PHE A 68 -12.12 21.27 0.86
C PHE A 68 -11.31 21.60 -0.40
N LYS A 69 -10.57 20.62 -0.90
CA LYS A 69 -9.80 20.71 -2.14
C LYS A 69 -10.05 19.50 -3.03
N SER A 70 -9.62 19.62 -4.28
CA SER A 70 -9.42 18.46 -5.14
C SER A 70 -7.94 18.29 -5.44
N PHE A 71 -7.44 17.05 -5.40
CA PHE A 71 -6.04 16.73 -5.65
C PHE A 71 -5.78 16.08 -7.01
N GLY A 72 -6.83 15.87 -7.80
CA GLY A 72 -6.74 15.28 -9.13
C GLY A 72 -8.13 15.05 -9.74
N ILE A 73 -8.16 14.47 -10.94
CA ILE A 73 -9.37 14.16 -11.69
C ILE A 73 -9.28 12.71 -12.17
N SER A 74 -10.35 11.94 -12.01
CA SER A 74 -10.45 10.56 -12.50
C SER A 74 -10.66 10.49 -14.01
N PRO A 75 -10.50 9.32 -14.65
CA PRO A 75 -10.78 9.14 -16.08
C PRO A 75 -12.19 9.58 -16.51
N GLN A 76 -13.22 9.43 -15.66
CA GLN A 76 -14.58 9.90 -15.98
C GLN A 76 -14.84 11.37 -15.58
N GLY A 77 -13.78 12.14 -15.29
CA GLY A 77 -13.90 13.58 -15.02
C GLY A 77 -14.32 13.94 -13.59
N ARG A 78 -14.38 12.99 -12.65
CA ARG A 78 -14.73 13.28 -11.25
C ARG A 78 -13.52 13.81 -10.50
N LYS A 79 -13.74 14.87 -9.73
CA LYS A 79 -12.70 15.47 -8.87
C LYS A 79 -12.40 14.55 -7.69
N LEU A 80 -11.14 14.26 -7.44
CA LEU A 80 -10.71 13.49 -6.28
C LEU A 80 -10.77 14.38 -5.02
N PRO A 81 -11.62 14.09 -4.02
CA PRO A 81 -11.85 14.97 -2.88
C PRO A 81 -10.77 14.87 -1.79
N LEU A 82 -10.43 16.00 -1.20
CA LEU A 82 -9.58 16.11 -0.02
C LEU A 82 -10.19 17.09 0.99
N LEU A 83 -10.32 16.66 2.24
CA LEU A 83 -10.55 17.55 3.37
C LEU A 83 -9.23 17.75 4.12
N ILE A 84 -8.91 19.00 4.44
CA ILE A 84 -7.78 19.36 5.29
C ILE A 84 -8.36 19.97 6.57
N VAL A 85 -8.07 19.37 7.72
CA VAL A 85 -8.52 19.86 9.03
C VAL A 85 -7.30 20.35 9.80
N ASP A 86 -7.28 21.64 10.11
CA ASP A 86 -6.17 22.30 10.78
C ASP A 86 -6.64 23.53 11.54
N PHE A 87 -6.40 23.58 12.86
CA PHE A 87 -6.87 24.67 13.71
C PHE A 87 -6.07 25.97 13.57
N ASP A 88 -4.87 25.91 12.97
CA ASP A 88 -4.05 27.09 12.64
C ASP A 88 -4.35 27.60 11.22
N ARG A 89 -5.20 26.88 10.48
CA ARG A 89 -5.61 27.17 9.10
C ARG A 89 -4.46 27.06 8.10
N CYS A 90 -3.54 26.12 8.34
CA CYS A 90 -2.43 25.79 7.45
C CYS A 90 -2.83 24.80 6.35
N PHE A 91 -3.62 25.27 5.37
CA PHE A 91 -4.20 24.41 4.31
C PHE A 91 -3.31 24.18 3.08
N SER A 92 -2.01 24.37 3.18
CA SER A 92 -1.06 24.16 2.08
C SER A 92 0.22 23.51 2.62
N PRO A 93 0.91 22.66 1.84
CA PRO A 93 2.13 22.01 2.29
C PRO A 93 3.18 22.98 2.84
N LEU A 94 3.45 24.09 2.12
CA LEU A 94 4.45 25.08 2.52
C LEU A 94 4.13 25.73 3.87
N ARG A 95 2.86 26.10 4.11
CA ARG A 95 2.43 26.67 5.38
C ARG A 95 2.44 25.62 6.49
N GLN A 96 2.02 24.39 6.21
CA GLN A 96 1.98 23.31 7.19
C GLN A 96 3.40 22.98 7.69
N ARG A 97 4.39 22.87 6.78
CA ARG A 97 5.78 22.56 7.18
C ARG A 97 6.36 23.54 8.21
N ARG A 98 5.92 24.81 8.18
CA ARG A 98 6.36 25.85 9.13
C ARG A 98 5.76 25.71 10.53
N THR A 99 4.68 24.95 10.71
CA THR A 99 4.02 24.83 12.03
C THR A 99 4.73 23.83 12.95
N GLY A 100 5.56 22.95 12.40
CA GLY A 100 6.16 21.85 13.16
C GLY A 100 5.19 20.70 13.49
N LYS A 101 3.88 20.84 13.25
CA LYS A 101 2.87 19.80 13.50
C LYS A 101 3.10 18.54 12.67
N ALA A 102 2.64 17.40 13.18
CA ALA A 102 2.59 16.16 12.41
C ALA A 102 1.49 16.24 11.33
N VAL A 103 1.74 15.66 10.17
CA VAL A 103 0.74 15.48 9.11
C VAL A 103 0.24 14.04 9.16
N LEU A 104 -1.04 13.86 9.45
CA LEU A 104 -1.73 12.58 9.38
C LEU A 104 -2.51 12.49 8.07
N LEU A 105 -2.19 11.52 7.21
CA LEU A 105 -2.97 11.21 6.02
C LEU A 105 -3.88 10.01 6.29
N VAL A 106 -5.19 10.21 6.22
CA VAL A 106 -6.20 9.15 6.31
C VAL A 106 -6.88 9.03 4.95
N GLN A 107 -6.91 7.83 4.39
CA GLN A 107 -7.64 7.54 3.17
C GLN A 107 -8.68 6.44 3.36
N ALA A 108 -9.78 6.57 2.61
CA ALA A 108 -10.85 5.59 2.55
C ALA A 108 -11.30 5.37 1.10
N CYS A 109 -12.03 4.28 0.89
CA CYS A 109 -12.59 3.91 -0.42
C CYS A 109 -11.53 3.87 -1.53
N ILE A 110 -10.32 3.37 -1.25
CA ILE A 110 -9.45 2.86 -2.31
C ILE A 110 -10.11 1.65 -2.98
N HIS A 111 -10.83 0.85 -2.20
CA HIS A 111 -11.87 -0.08 -2.64
C HIS A 111 -13.24 0.46 -2.17
N PRO A 112 -14.02 1.10 -3.05
CA PRO A 112 -15.28 1.76 -2.67
C PRO A 112 -16.39 0.87 -2.08
N GLY A 113 -16.30 -0.46 -2.23
CA GLY A 113 -17.17 -1.39 -1.50
C GLY A 113 -16.90 -1.43 0.01
N GLU A 114 -15.74 -0.94 0.43
CA GLU A 114 -15.22 -0.91 1.80
C GLU A 114 -15.40 0.50 2.38
N CYS A 115 -16.65 0.98 2.38
CA CYS A 115 -16.96 2.40 2.59
C CYS A 115 -17.00 2.87 4.06
N ASP A 116 -16.68 2.00 5.01
CA ASP A 116 -16.78 2.29 6.44
C ASP A 116 -15.90 3.48 6.85
N GLY A 117 -14.67 3.55 6.32
CA GLY A 117 -13.72 4.63 6.61
C GLY A 117 -14.18 6.00 6.12
N LYS A 118 -14.92 6.04 5.00
CA LYS A 118 -15.50 7.28 4.47
C LYS A 118 -16.50 7.84 5.48
N ASP A 119 -17.43 7.01 5.91
CA ASP A 119 -18.53 7.46 6.75
C ASP A 119 -18.09 7.71 8.19
N ALA A 120 -17.20 6.87 8.74
CA ALA A 120 -16.55 7.11 10.03
C ALA A 120 -15.75 8.42 10.05
N GLY A 121 -14.97 8.68 9.00
CA GLY A 121 -14.18 9.92 8.91
C GLY A 121 -15.04 11.17 8.78
N LEU A 122 -16.14 11.12 8.01
CA LEU A 122 -17.08 12.24 7.90
C LEU A 122 -17.83 12.51 9.22
N MET A 123 -18.23 11.45 9.93
CA MET A 123 -18.80 11.56 11.28
C MET A 123 -17.81 12.21 12.25
N PHE A 124 -16.56 11.74 12.24
CA PHE A 124 -15.51 12.24 13.11
C PHE A 124 -15.19 13.71 12.85
N ILE A 125 -14.95 14.10 11.60
CA ILE A 125 -14.65 15.51 11.26
C ILE A 125 -15.82 16.42 11.65
N ARG A 126 -17.08 16.01 11.40
CA ARG A 126 -18.26 16.76 11.84
C ARG A 126 -18.25 16.97 13.35
N ASP A 127 -18.02 15.91 14.14
CA ASP A 127 -18.03 16.03 15.60
C ASP A 127 -16.97 17.01 16.10
N VAL A 128 -15.81 17.02 15.45
CA VAL A 128 -14.72 17.95 15.76
C VAL A 128 -15.10 19.39 15.48
N VAL A 129 -15.63 19.68 14.29
CA VAL A 129 -15.72 21.06 13.80
C VAL A 129 -17.10 21.70 13.98
N ILE A 130 -18.15 20.89 14.12
CA ILE A 130 -19.53 21.34 14.32
C ILE A 130 -19.92 21.20 15.78
N PHE A 131 -19.76 20.02 16.35
CA PHE A 131 -20.12 19.76 17.75
C PHE A 131 -19.00 20.13 18.73
N ARG A 132 -17.84 20.56 18.22
CA ARG A 132 -16.68 21.01 19.01
C ARG A 132 -16.16 19.95 19.99
N LYS A 133 -16.36 18.67 19.67
CA LYS A 133 -15.80 17.56 20.43
C LYS A 133 -14.32 17.37 20.06
N TYR A 134 -13.51 16.82 20.95
CA TYR A 134 -12.16 16.34 20.62
C TYR A 134 -11.20 17.36 20.00
N ARG A 135 -11.42 18.66 20.22
CA ARG A 135 -10.56 19.72 19.66
C ARG A 135 -9.10 19.58 20.10
N ASN A 136 -8.88 19.09 21.32
CA ASN A 136 -7.56 18.80 21.89
C ASN A 136 -6.76 17.77 21.08
N LEU A 137 -7.41 16.93 20.26
CA LEU A 137 -6.72 15.96 19.38
C LEU A 137 -6.04 16.59 18.16
N PHE A 138 -6.19 17.90 17.94
CA PHE A 138 -5.66 18.64 16.79
C PHE A 138 -4.67 19.76 17.17
N GLU A 139 -4.18 19.75 18.41
CA GLU A 139 -3.21 20.75 18.89
C GLU A 139 -1.91 20.68 18.07
N ASN A 140 -1.41 19.47 17.80
CA ASN A 140 -0.14 19.21 17.14
C ASN A 140 -0.26 18.42 15.83
N VAL A 141 -1.46 18.31 15.26
CA VAL A 141 -1.72 17.51 14.05
C VAL A 141 -2.50 18.29 13.00
N THR A 142 -2.06 18.17 11.75
CA THR A 142 -2.85 18.51 10.56
C THR A 142 -3.39 17.21 9.95
N LEU A 143 -4.71 17.11 9.78
CA LEU A 143 -5.35 15.94 9.16
C LEU A 143 -5.61 16.19 7.67
N LEU A 144 -5.11 15.29 6.82
CA LEU A 144 -5.48 15.14 5.42
C LEU A 144 -6.42 13.94 5.32
N PHE A 145 -7.68 14.16 4.93
CA PHE A 145 -8.65 13.09 4.78
C PHE A 145 -9.13 12.97 3.33
N ILE A 146 -8.88 11.81 2.72
CA ILE A 146 -9.39 11.42 1.40
C ILE A 146 -10.62 10.53 1.62
N PRO A 147 -11.86 11.07 1.53
CA PRO A 147 -13.06 10.29 1.80
C PRO A 147 -13.36 9.27 0.70
N ILE A 148 -13.00 9.57 -0.55
CA ILE A 148 -13.21 8.69 -1.70
C ILE A 148 -11.97 8.74 -2.58
N PHE A 149 -11.12 7.71 -2.51
CA PHE A 149 -9.95 7.67 -3.39
C PHE A 149 -10.32 7.19 -4.80
N ASN A 150 -10.98 6.03 -4.93
CA ASN A 150 -11.48 5.52 -6.20
C ASN A 150 -12.89 6.06 -6.50
N VAL A 151 -12.96 7.31 -6.99
CA VAL A 151 -14.23 8.02 -7.22
C VAL A 151 -15.09 7.42 -8.33
N ASP A 152 -14.47 6.77 -9.33
CA ASP A 152 -15.22 6.18 -10.44
C ASP A 152 -15.75 4.79 -10.08
N GLY A 153 -14.95 3.97 -9.40
CA GLY A 153 -15.42 2.72 -8.80
C GLY A 153 -16.51 2.97 -7.76
N HIS A 154 -16.45 4.08 -7.04
CA HIS A 154 -17.49 4.48 -6.08
C HIS A 154 -18.86 4.66 -6.74
N GLU A 155 -18.89 5.22 -7.96
CA GLU A 155 -20.14 5.45 -8.68
C GLU A 155 -20.61 4.27 -9.53
N ARG A 156 -19.80 3.21 -9.63
CA ARG A 156 -20.32 1.88 -9.99
C ARG A 156 -21.02 1.28 -8.78
N PHE A 157 -22.18 1.84 -8.46
CA PHE A 157 -22.91 1.63 -7.21
C PHE A 157 -23.98 0.55 -7.37
N GLY A 158 -24.07 -0.38 -6.42
CA GLY A 158 -25.10 -1.41 -6.42
C GLY A 158 -24.97 -2.42 -5.28
N PRO A 159 -25.99 -3.28 -5.08
CA PRO A 159 -26.06 -4.21 -3.94
C PRO A 159 -25.17 -5.45 -4.12
N TYR A 160 -24.72 -5.75 -5.35
CA TYR A 160 -24.02 -7.01 -5.67
C TYR A 160 -22.51 -6.86 -5.83
N ASN A 161 -21.94 -5.73 -5.42
CA ASN A 161 -20.53 -5.43 -5.64
C ASN A 161 -19.57 -6.17 -4.69
N ARG A 162 -20.06 -6.74 -3.57
CA ARG A 162 -19.26 -7.48 -2.58
C ARG A 162 -20.04 -8.61 -1.90
N ILE A 163 -19.93 -9.81 -2.46
CA ILE A 163 -20.59 -11.01 -1.92
C ILE A 163 -20.03 -11.47 -0.56
N ASN A 164 -18.75 -11.20 -0.28
CA ASN A 164 -18.06 -11.67 0.93
C ASN A 164 -18.23 -10.74 2.15
N GLN A 165 -19.13 -9.74 2.09
CA GLN A 165 -19.20 -8.68 3.08
C GLN A 165 -20.65 -8.34 3.44
N ASN A 166 -20.90 -8.18 4.74
CA ASN A 166 -22.13 -7.60 5.28
C ASN A 166 -22.06 -6.06 5.19
N GLY A 167 -22.22 -5.54 3.97
CA GLY A 167 -22.10 -4.13 3.63
C GLY A 167 -23.36 -3.29 3.90
N PRO A 168 -23.34 -1.99 3.58
CA PRO A 168 -24.59 -1.26 3.34
C PRO A 168 -25.40 -1.91 2.21
N GLU A 169 -26.68 -1.56 2.09
CA GLU A 169 -27.59 -2.07 1.05
C GLU A 169 -27.01 -1.92 -0.38
N GLU A 170 -26.28 -0.84 -0.63
CA GLU A 170 -25.55 -0.61 -1.88
C GLU A 170 -24.20 0.04 -1.59
N MET A 171 -23.20 -0.29 -2.42
CA MET A 171 -21.82 0.21 -2.28
C MET A 171 -21.13 0.29 -3.64
N GLY A 172 -19.93 0.88 -3.67
CA GLY A 172 -19.13 0.97 -4.89
C GLY A 172 -18.38 -0.32 -5.25
N TRP A 173 -17.75 -0.31 -6.43
CA TRP A 173 -16.98 -1.41 -6.99
C TRP A 173 -15.49 -1.32 -6.64
N ARG A 174 -14.80 -2.48 -6.56
CA ARG A 174 -13.42 -2.62 -6.09
C ARG A 174 -12.40 -1.82 -6.92
N THR A 175 -12.52 -1.83 -8.24
CA THR A 175 -11.52 -1.27 -9.18
C THR A 175 -12.00 0.06 -9.79
N THR A 176 -11.08 0.80 -10.42
CA THR A 176 -11.41 2.05 -11.13
C THR A 176 -12.27 1.79 -12.38
N ALA A 177 -12.68 2.85 -13.09
CA ALA A 177 -13.35 2.71 -14.39
C ALA A 177 -12.51 1.97 -15.44
N GLN A 178 -11.18 1.95 -15.30
CA GLN A 178 -10.27 1.19 -16.16
C GLN A 178 -10.06 -0.25 -15.67
N ASN A 179 -10.80 -0.67 -14.66
CA ASN A 179 -10.66 -1.96 -13.98
C ASN A 179 -9.28 -2.19 -13.32
N LEU A 180 -8.56 -1.11 -12.97
CA LEU A 180 -7.31 -1.17 -12.21
C LEU A 180 -7.58 -1.15 -10.71
N ASN A 181 -6.85 -1.96 -9.96
CA ASN A 181 -6.88 -1.94 -8.50
C ASN A 181 -5.87 -0.90 -7.99
N LEU A 182 -6.35 0.22 -7.44
CA LEU A 182 -5.47 1.25 -6.88
C LEU A 182 -4.59 0.72 -5.74
N ASN A 183 -5.07 -0.27 -4.97
CA ASN A 183 -4.26 -0.97 -3.96
C ASN A 183 -3.33 -2.04 -4.59
N ARG A 184 -2.94 -1.88 -5.86
CA ARG A 184 -1.85 -2.60 -6.54
C ARG A 184 -1.00 -1.66 -7.39
N ASP A 185 -1.24 -0.35 -7.28
CA ASP A 185 -0.76 0.63 -8.25
C ASP A 185 0.27 1.60 -7.67
N PHE A 186 0.57 1.54 -6.36
CA PHE A 186 1.39 2.54 -5.68
C PHE A 186 2.77 2.78 -6.31
N LEU A 187 3.49 1.73 -6.72
CA LEU A 187 4.82 1.87 -7.33
C LEU A 187 4.77 2.03 -8.87
N LYS A 188 3.88 1.31 -9.56
CA LYS A 188 3.79 1.37 -11.05
C LYS A 188 3.05 2.62 -11.55
N ALA A 189 2.13 3.12 -10.73
CA ALA A 189 1.37 4.36 -10.89
C ALA A 189 0.68 4.47 -12.26
N ASP A 190 0.05 3.40 -12.75
CA ASP A 190 -0.62 3.41 -14.06
C ASP A 190 -1.87 4.30 -14.04
N ALA A 191 -2.70 4.20 -12.99
CA ALA A 191 -3.98 4.90 -12.90
C ALA A 191 -3.80 6.41 -12.65
N PRO A 192 -4.55 7.29 -13.35
CA PRO A 192 -4.51 8.73 -13.12
C PRO A 192 -4.78 9.13 -11.66
N GLU A 193 -5.67 8.42 -10.97
CA GLU A 193 -5.96 8.64 -9.55
C GLU A 193 -4.73 8.39 -8.68
N MET A 194 -3.99 7.31 -8.94
CA MET A 194 -2.74 7.03 -8.22
C MET A 194 -1.67 8.08 -8.51
N GLN A 195 -1.53 8.52 -9.76
CA GLN A 195 -0.60 9.60 -10.10
C GLN A 195 -0.93 10.91 -9.36
N ALA A 196 -2.22 11.22 -9.20
CA ALA A 196 -2.66 12.37 -8.40
C ALA A 196 -2.37 12.18 -6.90
N TRP A 197 -2.59 10.97 -6.37
CA TRP A 197 -2.26 10.64 -4.98
C TRP A 197 -0.77 10.79 -4.71
N LEU A 198 0.09 10.33 -5.63
CA LEU A 198 1.54 10.46 -5.50
C LEU A 198 2.00 11.91 -5.49
N LYS A 199 1.40 12.79 -6.30
CA LYS A 199 1.66 14.23 -6.24
C LYS A 199 1.22 14.84 -4.90
N LEU A 200 0.06 14.45 -4.39
CA LEU A 200 -0.41 14.86 -3.06
C LEU A 200 0.58 14.38 -1.98
N PHE A 201 0.93 13.10 -1.99
CA PHE A 201 1.86 12.49 -1.05
C PHE A 201 3.22 13.19 -1.07
N SER A 202 3.84 13.34 -2.25
CA SER A 202 5.17 13.96 -2.40
C SER A 202 5.19 15.43 -2.02
N SER A 203 4.07 16.16 -2.18
CA SER A 203 3.98 17.57 -1.79
C SER A 203 3.81 17.75 -0.27
N TRP A 204 2.96 16.94 0.38
CA TRP A 204 2.69 17.03 1.81
C TRP A 204 3.70 16.27 2.68
N LEU A 205 4.23 15.15 2.19
CA LEU A 205 5.08 14.18 2.91
C LEU A 205 4.50 13.86 4.29
N PRO A 206 3.32 13.20 4.36
CA PRO A 206 2.65 12.93 5.63
C PRO A 206 3.57 12.15 6.56
N ASP A 207 3.53 12.44 7.87
CA ASP A 207 4.36 11.78 8.88
C ASP A 207 3.78 10.42 9.29
N PHE A 208 2.46 10.22 9.15
CA PHE A 208 1.77 8.96 9.43
C PHE A 208 0.63 8.76 8.42
N ILE A 209 0.43 7.51 7.97
CA ILE A 209 -0.61 7.15 7.00
C ILE A 209 -1.58 6.14 7.61
N VAL A 210 -2.87 6.33 7.36
CA VAL A 210 -3.94 5.39 7.67
C VAL A 210 -4.66 5.04 6.38
N ASP A 211 -4.74 3.74 6.09
CA ASP A 211 -5.44 3.21 4.92
C ASP A 211 -6.56 2.28 5.39
N ILE A 212 -7.81 2.62 5.10
CA ILE A 212 -8.98 1.95 5.70
C ILE A 212 -9.66 1.03 4.68
N HIS A 213 -9.72 -0.25 5.05
CA HIS A 213 -10.20 -1.39 4.27
C HIS A 213 -11.16 -2.28 5.10
N VAL A 214 -11.66 -3.32 4.45
CA VAL A 214 -12.43 -4.41 5.04
C VAL A 214 -11.77 -5.75 4.67
N THR A 215 -11.63 -6.64 5.65
CA THR A 215 -10.99 -7.96 5.51
C THR A 215 -11.74 -8.88 4.55
N ASP A 216 -11.11 -9.98 4.17
CA ASP A 216 -11.77 -11.16 3.62
C ASP A 216 -11.33 -12.39 4.44
N GLY A 217 -12.09 -13.49 4.43
CA GLY A 217 -11.54 -14.83 4.72
C GLY A 217 -11.94 -15.61 5.99
N ALA A 218 -12.26 -14.98 7.13
CA ALA A 218 -12.65 -15.70 8.36
C ALA A 218 -13.63 -14.92 9.26
N ASP A 219 -14.43 -15.61 10.09
CA ASP A 219 -15.23 -15.00 11.17
C ASP A 219 -14.52 -15.12 12.53
N TYR A 220 -14.52 -14.04 13.29
CA TYR A 220 -13.90 -13.93 14.61
C TYR A 220 -14.55 -12.79 15.42
N GLN A 221 -14.17 -12.63 16.69
CA GLN A 221 -14.85 -11.68 17.58
C GLN A 221 -14.45 -10.23 17.32
N TYR A 222 -13.22 -9.97 16.84
CA TYR A 222 -12.73 -8.62 16.59
C TYR A 222 -13.53 -7.90 15.50
N VAL A 223 -14.05 -6.70 15.80
CA VAL A 223 -14.74 -5.87 14.79
C VAL A 223 -13.75 -5.23 13.82
N VAL A 224 -12.52 -4.96 14.28
CA VAL A 224 -11.47 -4.32 13.49
C VAL A 224 -10.11 -4.90 13.82
N THR A 225 -9.32 -5.12 12.79
CA THR A 225 -7.92 -5.58 12.86
C THR A 225 -7.00 -4.53 12.24
N TYR A 226 -5.69 -4.66 12.45
CA TYR A 226 -4.73 -3.69 11.93
C TYR A 226 -3.50 -4.35 11.30
N GLY A 227 -2.97 -3.77 10.23
CA GLY A 227 -1.64 -4.11 9.70
C GLY A 227 -0.68 -2.95 9.90
N MET A 228 0.43 -3.18 10.61
CA MET A 228 1.50 -2.20 10.77
C MET A 228 2.85 -2.90 10.77
N GLU A 229 3.79 -2.42 9.98
CA GLU A 229 5.16 -2.95 9.99
C GLU A 229 5.92 -2.44 11.22
N THR A 230 6.67 -3.32 11.86
CA THR A 230 7.41 -3.04 13.10
C THR A 230 8.82 -3.62 13.09
N ARG A 231 9.18 -4.36 12.05
CA ARG A 231 10.43 -5.12 11.94
C ARG A 231 11.50 -4.30 11.24
N GLU A 232 12.69 -4.89 11.15
CA GLU A 232 13.93 -4.33 10.62
C GLU A 232 13.91 -3.96 9.11
N VAL A 233 12.80 -4.17 8.41
CA VAL A 233 12.60 -3.61 7.06
C VAL A 233 12.34 -2.10 7.09
N LEU A 234 11.84 -1.58 8.22
CA LEU A 234 11.83 -0.16 8.50
C LEU A 234 13.20 0.29 8.98
N GLU A 235 13.49 1.58 8.80
CA GLU A 235 14.57 2.20 9.56
C GLU A 235 14.33 2.03 11.06
N GLU A 236 15.38 1.71 11.80
CA GLU A 236 15.32 1.42 13.24
C GLU A 236 14.53 2.46 14.06
N PRO A 237 14.66 3.81 13.87
CA PRO A 237 13.85 4.77 14.59
C PRO A 237 12.33 4.57 14.39
N LEU A 238 11.90 4.24 13.17
CA LEU A 238 10.49 4.00 12.84
C LEU A 238 10.01 2.62 13.33
N SER A 239 10.85 1.59 13.24
CA SER A 239 10.56 0.27 13.80
C SER A 239 10.33 0.37 15.31
N LYS A 240 11.24 1.01 16.05
CA LYS A 240 11.11 1.27 17.50
C LYS A 240 9.89 2.11 17.83
N TRP A 241 9.67 3.23 17.13
CA TRP A 241 8.49 4.07 17.39
C TRP A 241 7.18 3.31 17.16
N SER A 242 7.08 2.54 16.07
CA SER A 242 5.87 1.76 15.75
C SER A 242 5.62 0.65 16.79
N LYS A 243 6.68 -0.08 17.16
CA LYS A 243 6.62 -1.24 18.06
C LYS A 243 6.44 -0.85 19.53
N ASP A 244 7.18 0.13 19.99
CA ASP A 244 7.37 0.40 21.42
C ASP A 244 6.53 1.61 21.89
N VAL A 245 6.21 2.56 20.99
CA VAL A 245 5.43 3.76 21.32
C VAL A 245 3.98 3.62 20.84
N PHE A 246 3.78 3.38 19.54
CA PHE A 246 2.45 3.43 18.95
C PHE A 246 1.57 2.23 19.30
N LEU A 247 2.01 1.01 18.95
CA LEU A 247 1.16 -0.18 19.04
C LEU A 247 0.69 -0.57 20.45
N PRO A 248 1.51 -0.48 21.51
CA PRO A 248 1.06 -0.84 22.86
C PRO A 248 -0.05 0.09 23.35
N VAL A 249 0.10 1.40 23.15
CA VAL A 249 -0.91 2.41 23.51
C VAL A 249 -2.16 2.24 22.65
N PHE A 250 -1.98 2.04 21.35
CA PHE A 250 -3.08 1.83 20.40
C PHE A 250 -3.96 0.64 20.80
N LYS A 251 -3.38 -0.53 21.07
CA LYS A 251 -4.12 -1.72 21.52
C LYS A 251 -4.84 -1.48 22.83
N SER A 252 -4.19 -0.82 23.78
CA SER A 252 -4.77 -0.51 25.10
C SER A 252 -6.01 0.40 24.97
N LEU A 253 -5.89 1.51 24.22
CA LEU A 253 -7.01 2.44 23.99
C LEU A 253 -8.18 1.77 23.26
N MET A 254 -7.89 0.96 22.25
CA MET A 254 -8.92 0.23 21.51
C MET A 254 -9.68 -0.76 22.40
N LYS A 255 -8.96 -1.51 23.25
CA LYS A 255 -9.58 -2.39 24.25
C LYS A 255 -10.46 -1.62 25.23
N GLN A 256 -9.98 -0.48 25.76
CA GLN A 256 -10.75 0.37 26.69
C GLN A 256 -12.03 0.94 26.07
N ARG A 257 -12.04 1.14 24.75
CA ARG A 257 -13.21 1.62 24.00
C ARG A 257 -14.15 0.51 23.54
N GLY A 258 -13.94 -0.73 23.99
CA GLY A 258 -14.79 -1.88 23.68
C GLY A 258 -14.51 -2.52 22.32
N TYR A 259 -13.44 -2.13 21.63
CA TYR A 259 -13.05 -2.69 20.34
C TYR A 259 -11.63 -3.30 20.44
N PRO A 260 -11.44 -4.41 21.17
CA PRO A 260 -10.16 -5.11 21.14
C PRO A 260 -9.77 -5.40 19.68
N THR A 261 -8.47 -5.33 19.41
CA THR A 261 -7.95 -5.45 18.05
C THR A 261 -6.69 -6.31 18.04
N ILE A 262 -6.45 -6.94 16.90
CA ILE A 262 -5.31 -7.83 16.65
C ILE A 262 -4.67 -7.47 15.31
N THR A 263 -3.45 -7.96 15.10
CA THR A 263 -2.79 -7.87 13.79
C THR A 263 -3.67 -8.47 12.69
N TYR A 264 -3.51 -7.98 11.46
CA TYR A 264 -4.26 -8.43 10.29
C TYR A 264 -4.24 -9.96 10.18
N VAL A 265 -5.42 -10.53 10.00
CA VAL A 265 -5.64 -11.97 10.05
C VAL A 265 -5.48 -12.55 8.65
N MET A 266 -4.27 -13.03 8.36
CA MET A 266 -4.00 -13.87 7.18
C MET A 266 -3.72 -15.30 7.65
N PRO A 267 -4.69 -16.22 7.55
CA PRO A 267 -4.49 -17.61 7.96
C PRO A 267 -3.32 -18.24 7.21
N ARG A 268 -2.50 -19.04 7.91
CA ARG A 268 -1.42 -19.82 7.28
C ARG A 268 -1.97 -20.81 6.26
N LYS A 269 -3.11 -21.42 6.57
CA LYS A 269 -3.89 -22.26 5.66
C LYS A 269 -5.27 -21.66 5.50
N TRP A 270 -5.68 -21.41 4.26
CA TRP A 270 -7.03 -20.94 3.95
C TRP A 270 -8.08 -21.94 4.45
N GLY A 271 -9.11 -21.43 5.12
CA GLY A 271 -10.18 -22.24 5.71
C GLY A 271 -9.89 -22.76 7.12
N ASP A 272 -8.69 -22.55 7.67
CA ASP A 272 -8.33 -23.02 9.01
C ASP A 272 -7.57 -21.94 9.80
N ILE A 273 -8.28 -21.21 10.67
CA ILE A 273 -7.67 -20.18 11.51
C ILE A 273 -6.74 -20.77 12.58
N THR A 274 -6.93 -22.03 12.97
CA THR A 274 -6.10 -22.71 13.97
C THR A 274 -4.69 -23.01 13.46
N SER A 275 -4.51 -22.98 12.13
CA SER A 275 -3.20 -23.11 11.48
C SER A 275 -2.22 -21.96 11.80
N GLY A 276 -2.72 -20.87 12.37
CA GLY A 276 -1.95 -19.69 12.74
C GLY A 276 -2.11 -18.51 11.79
N ILE A 277 -1.54 -17.38 12.18
CA ILE A 277 -1.54 -16.13 11.40
C ILE A 277 -0.15 -15.92 10.80
N VAL A 278 -0.10 -15.49 9.54
CA VAL A 278 1.13 -15.14 8.84
C VAL A 278 1.21 -13.64 8.67
N CYS A 279 2.30 -13.03 9.14
CA CYS A 279 2.59 -11.62 8.93
C CYS A 279 3.85 -11.49 8.08
N GLY A 280 3.71 -11.20 6.78
CA GLY A 280 4.83 -11.00 5.86
C GLY A 280 5.18 -9.53 5.62
N VAL A 281 6.26 -9.28 4.87
CA VAL A 281 6.61 -7.93 4.40
C VAL A 281 5.77 -7.61 3.16
N MET A 282 5.00 -6.53 3.23
CA MET A 282 4.14 -6.13 2.12
C MET A 282 4.95 -5.50 0.98
N PRO A 283 4.69 -5.86 -0.29
CA PRO A 283 5.43 -5.32 -1.42
C PRO A 283 5.02 -3.86 -1.73
N PRO A 284 5.89 -3.03 -2.34
CA PRO A 284 5.63 -1.59 -2.52
C PRO A 284 4.45 -1.22 -3.43
N ARG A 285 3.84 -2.17 -4.14
CA ARG A 285 2.55 -1.96 -4.82
C ARG A 285 1.37 -1.72 -3.88
N LEU A 286 1.50 -2.04 -2.58
CA LEU A 286 0.48 -1.81 -1.55
C LEU A 286 0.86 -0.58 -0.70
N SER A 287 -0.11 0.09 -0.11
CA SER A 287 0.11 1.28 0.73
C SER A 287 1.12 1.04 1.87
N ASN A 288 1.01 -0.08 2.59
CA ASN A 288 1.94 -0.44 3.66
C ASN A 288 3.38 -0.61 3.15
N GLY A 289 3.55 -1.38 2.07
CA GLY A 289 4.86 -1.58 1.44
C GLY A 289 5.43 -0.29 0.87
N TYR A 290 4.58 0.56 0.31
CA TYR A 290 4.94 1.88 -0.20
C TYR A 290 5.42 2.80 0.93
N GLY A 291 4.74 2.78 2.08
CA GLY A 291 5.15 3.53 3.27
C GLY A 291 6.51 3.10 3.80
N ILE A 292 6.81 1.80 3.82
CA ILE A 292 8.14 1.28 4.21
C ILE A 292 9.24 1.91 3.36
N VAL A 293 9.10 1.88 2.03
CA VAL A 293 10.13 2.42 1.11
C VAL A 293 10.15 3.95 1.03
N GLN A 294 9.14 4.62 1.62
CA GLN A 294 9.08 6.07 1.78
C GLN A 294 9.42 6.53 3.20
N ASN A 295 9.82 5.62 4.10
CA ASN A 295 10.05 5.87 5.52
C ASN A 295 8.86 6.55 6.20
N ARG A 296 7.65 6.02 6.00
CA ARG A 296 6.44 6.48 6.69
C ARG A 296 5.76 5.29 7.37
N PRO A 297 5.42 5.39 8.67
CA PRO A 297 4.58 4.40 9.31
C PRO A 297 3.18 4.43 8.68
N VAL A 298 2.66 3.23 8.42
CA VAL A 298 1.33 3.02 7.84
C VAL A 298 0.55 2.09 8.74
N LEU A 299 -0.64 2.53 9.15
CA LEU A 299 -1.63 1.68 9.78
C LEU A 299 -2.70 1.32 8.76
N LEU A 300 -2.68 0.07 8.32
CA LEU A 300 -3.76 -0.52 7.56
C LEU A 300 -4.88 -0.87 8.55
N ILE A 301 -6.05 -0.29 8.39
CA ILE A 301 -7.25 -0.65 9.15
C ILE A 301 -8.02 -1.67 8.31
N GLU A 302 -8.36 -2.79 8.92
CA GLU A 302 -8.99 -3.91 8.26
C GLU A 302 -10.21 -4.31 9.08
N ASN A 303 -11.35 -3.69 8.75
CA ASN A 303 -12.63 -3.95 9.42
C ASN A 303 -13.13 -5.35 9.07
N HIS A 304 -13.80 -6.00 10.00
CA HIS A 304 -14.27 -7.36 9.80
C HIS A 304 -15.49 -7.41 8.88
N MET A 305 -15.37 -8.05 7.71
CA MET A 305 -16.43 -8.09 6.68
C MET A 305 -17.80 -8.61 7.09
N LEU A 306 -17.92 -9.56 8.02
CA LEU A 306 -19.19 -10.12 8.44
C LEU A 306 -19.90 -9.32 9.55
N LYS A 307 -19.18 -8.45 10.27
CA LYS A 307 -19.81 -7.56 11.25
C LYS A 307 -20.68 -6.52 10.54
N SER A 308 -21.73 -6.08 11.22
CA SER A 308 -22.70 -5.16 10.62
C SER A 308 -22.01 -3.88 10.17
N TYR A 309 -22.51 -3.28 9.08
CA TYR A 309 -21.96 -2.02 8.57
C TYR A 309 -21.88 -0.94 9.67
N LYS A 310 -22.90 -0.86 10.53
CA LYS A 310 -22.94 0.04 11.68
C LYS A 310 -21.76 -0.18 12.64
N GLU A 311 -21.51 -1.41 13.05
CA GLU A 311 -20.42 -1.74 13.96
C GLU A 311 -19.06 -1.40 13.37
N ARG A 312 -18.83 -1.69 12.08
CA ARG A 312 -17.57 -1.36 11.40
C ARG A 312 -17.33 0.14 11.34
N VAL A 313 -18.35 0.93 11.02
CA VAL A 313 -18.26 2.41 11.00
C VAL A 313 -17.95 2.95 12.41
N LEU A 314 -18.63 2.46 13.44
CA LEU A 314 -18.41 2.92 14.82
C LEU A 314 -17.03 2.49 15.37
N ALA A 315 -16.58 1.27 15.09
CA ALA A 315 -15.24 0.81 15.46
C ALA A 315 -14.15 1.66 14.78
N THR A 316 -14.33 1.93 13.48
CA THR A 316 -13.41 2.81 12.73
C THR A 316 -13.38 4.22 13.29
N TYR A 317 -14.53 4.77 13.69
CA TYR A 317 -14.64 6.09 14.32
C TYR A 317 -13.86 6.14 15.64
N GLU A 318 -13.97 5.11 16.49
CA GLU A 318 -13.18 5.02 17.72
C GLU A 318 -11.68 4.89 17.45
N MET A 319 -11.32 4.10 16.43
CA MET A 319 -9.93 3.88 16.01
C MET A 319 -9.27 5.16 15.50
N LEU A 320 -9.97 5.97 14.70
CA LEU A 320 -9.48 7.28 14.23
C LEU A 320 -9.17 8.22 15.40
N LYS A 321 -10.02 8.22 16.43
CA LYS A 321 -9.76 8.98 17.66
C LYS A 321 -8.52 8.49 18.40
N CYS A 322 -8.33 7.17 18.53
CA CYS A 322 -7.12 6.61 19.17
C CYS A 322 -5.85 6.99 18.41
N ILE A 323 -5.88 6.89 17.08
CA ILE A 323 -4.74 7.25 16.22
C ILE A 323 -4.39 8.73 16.41
N LEU A 324 -5.39 9.61 16.35
CA LEU A 324 -5.16 11.04 16.54
C LEU A 324 -4.68 11.37 17.96
N GLU A 325 -5.21 10.72 18.99
CA GLU A 325 -4.74 10.88 20.37
C GLU A 325 -3.25 10.57 20.50
N ILE A 326 -2.80 9.45 19.94
CA ILE A 326 -1.40 9.04 19.97
C ILE A 326 -0.54 9.96 19.11
N VAL A 327 -0.91 10.20 17.85
CA VAL A 327 -0.12 11.05 16.94
C VAL A 327 -0.04 12.49 17.44
N ASN A 328 -1.09 13.02 18.06
CA ASN A 328 -1.10 14.36 18.65
C ASN A 328 -0.19 14.47 19.88
N LYS A 329 -0.17 13.44 20.72
CA LYS A 329 0.70 13.37 21.89
C LYS A 329 2.16 13.14 21.51
N GLU A 330 2.40 12.21 20.61
CA GLU A 330 3.72 11.70 20.20
C GLU A 330 4.25 12.38 18.93
N TYR A 331 3.70 13.54 18.54
CA TYR A 331 4.04 14.19 17.27
C TYR A 331 5.54 14.47 17.13
N LYS A 332 6.23 14.84 18.23
CA LYS A 332 7.67 15.11 18.21
C LYS A 332 8.48 13.85 17.95
N SER A 333 8.22 12.77 18.70
CA SER A 333 8.93 11.50 18.59
C SER A 333 8.66 10.83 17.23
N LEU A 334 7.43 10.95 16.71
CA LEU A 334 7.08 10.51 15.35
C LEU A 334 7.90 11.27 14.29
N LYS A 335 7.90 12.60 14.33
CA LYS A 335 8.60 13.42 13.34
C LYS A 335 10.10 13.22 13.39
N GLU A 336 10.66 13.09 14.59
CA GLU A 336 12.07 12.76 14.77
C GLU A 336 12.40 11.39 14.14
N ALA A 337 11.60 10.35 14.40
CA ALA A 337 11.79 9.04 13.81
C ALA A 337 11.73 9.09 12.26
N VAL A 338 10.76 9.82 11.70
CA VAL A 338 10.63 10.06 10.25
C VAL A 338 11.86 10.79 9.69
N GLN A 339 12.29 11.89 10.32
CA GLN A 339 13.41 12.71 9.85
C GLN A 339 14.74 11.96 9.91
N LEU A 340 15.00 11.21 10.98
CA LEU A 340 16.19 10.37 11.10
C LEU A 340 16.20 9.28 10.02
N SER A 341 15.04 8.67 9.74
CA SER A 341 14.90 7.64 8.71
C SER A 341 15.11 8.20 7.30
N ASP A 342 14.54 9.37 7.02
CA ASP A 342 14.74 10.12 5.77
C ASP A 342 16.22 10.50 5.60
N LYS A 343 16.88 10.95 6.68
CA LYS A 343 18.31 11.27 6.68
C LYS A 343 19.16 10.05 6.35
N ARG A 344 18.93 8.91 7.01
CA ARG A 344 19.63 7.65 6.73
C ARG A 344 19.50 7.22 5.27
N SER A 345 18.29 7.32 4.71
CA SER A 345 18.05 7.01 3.29
C SER A 345 18.79 7.98 2.36
N SER A 346 18.88 9.27 2.71
CA SER A 346 19.62 10.27 1.92
C SER A 346 21.14 10.17 2.05
N THR A 347 21.65 9.41 3.03
CA THR A 347 23.07 9.18 3.25
C THR A 347 23.47 7.72 3.05
N ILE A 348 22.63 6.93 2.36
CA ILE A 348 22.94 5.55 2.00
C ILE A 348 24.24 5.52 1.18
N LYS A 349 25.19 4.65 1.54
CA LYS A 349 26.50 4.65 0.85
C LYS A 349 26.48 3.71 -0.35
N PRO A 350 27.15 4.09 -1.45
CA PRO A 350 27.40 3.15 -2.54
C PRO A 350 28.07 1.88 -2.01
N LYS A 351 27.76 0.74 -2.63
CA LYS A 351 28.28 -0.60 -2.30
C LYS A 351 27.83 -1.18 -0.96
N GLU A 352 27.02 -0.47 -0.17
CA GLU A 352 26.29 -1.07 0.95
C GLU A 352 25.30 -2.13 0.44
N THR A 353 25.02 -3.14 1.27
CA THR A 353 24.02 -4.16 0.94
C THR A 353 22.63 -3.64 1.27
N TYR A 354 21.70 -3.68 0.30
CA TYR A 354 20.29 -3.41 0.52
C TYR A 354 19.46 -4.65 0.20
N TYR A 355 18.60 -5.06 1.14
CA TYR A 355 17.73 -6.22 0.98
C TYR A 355 16.41 -5.82 0.31
N LEU A 356 16.12 -6.41 -0.85
CA LEU A 356 14.94 -6.09 -1.66
C LEU A 356 13.73 -6.94 -1.30
N ARG A 357 13.97 -8.17 -0.83
CA ARG A 357 12.92 -9.15 -0.58
C ARG A 357 13.19 -9.92 0.69
N TYR A 358 12.08 -10.18 1.38
CA TYR A 358 12.03 -10.95 2.61
C TYR A 358 10.96 -12.02 2.46
N GLN A 359 11.11 -13.11 3.20
CA GLN A 359 10.08 -14.12 3.39
C GLN A 359 9.85 -14.36 4.88
N VAL A 360 8.67 -14.86 5.22
CA VAL A 360 8.38 -15.30 6.58
C VAL A 360 9.21 -16.54 6.90
N ASP A 361 9.81 -16.57 8.07
CA ASP A 361 10.44 -17.78 8.60
C ASP A 361 9.41 -18.62 9.35
N PHE A 362 9.11 -19.80 8.83
CA PHE A 362 8.12 -20.71 9.43
C PHE A 362 8.72 -21.65 10.46
N SER A 363 10.03 -21.58 10.73
CA SER A 363 10.68 -22.39 11.78
C SER A 363 10.49 -21.82 13.19
N ASP A 364 9.98 -20.60 13.31
CA ASP A 364 9.75 -19.91 14.58
C ASP A 364 8.34 -19.26 14.58
N SER A 365 7.71 -19.21 15.74
CA SER A 365 6.40 -18.59 15.93
C SER A 365 6.18 -18.20 17.38
N THR A 366 5.36 -17.18 17.61
CA THR A 366 4.88 -16.82 18.96
C THR A 366 3.45 -17.30 19.13
N MET A 367 3.15 -18.05 20.20
CA MET A 367 1.78 -18.42 20.53
C MET A 367 1.00 -17.19 21.03
N ILE A 368 -0.19 -16.96 20.48
CA ILE A 368 -1.06 -15.85 20.85
C ILE A 368 -2.46 -16.34 21.18
N GLU A 369 -3.14 -15.64 22.08
CA GLU A 369 -4.58 -15.76 22.26
C GLU A 369 -5.30 -15.04 21.11
N PHE A 370 -6.19 -15.76 20.44
CA PHE A 370 -7.00 -15.26 19.34
C PHE A 370 -8.48 -15.43 19.70
N LEU A 371 -9.21 -14.30 19.75
CA LEU A 371 -10.64 -14.27 20.00
C LEU A 371 -11.41 -14.69 18.73
N GLY A 372 -11.62 -15.99 18.59
CA GLY A 372 -12.27 -16.62 17.43
C GLY A 372 -13.75 -16.92 17.66
N LYS A 373 -14.34 -17.54 16.64
CA LYS A 373 -15.63 -18.23 16.69
C LYS A 373 -15.41 -19.70 16.35
N LYS A 374 -16.24 -20.58 16.93
CA LYS A 374 -16.20 -22.00 16.56
C LYS A 374 -16.56 -22.18 15.08
N PHE A 375 -16.04 -23.23 14.48
CA PHE A 375 -16.33 -23.61 13.11
C PHE A 375 -16.17 -25.10 12.92
N HIS A 376 -16.88 -25.63 11.93
CA HIS A 376 -16.75 -27.00 11.46
C HIS A 376 -16.74 -27.02 9.93
N TYR A 377 -16.54 -28.21 9.37
CA TYR A 377 -16.57 -28.42 7.93
C TYR A 377 -17.75 -29.30 7.55
N GLU A 378 -18.46 -28.88 6.51
CA GLU A 378 -19.52 -29.67 5.89
C GLU A 378 -19.15 -30.05 4.46
N GLN A 379 -19.72 -31.16 3.98
CA GLN A 379 -19.54 -31.62 2.61
C GLN A 379 -20.56 -30.93 1.71
N SER A 380 -20.11 -30.27 0.65
CA SER A 380 -21.01 -29.68 -0.35
C SER A 380 -21.40 -30.71 -1.41
N GLU A 381 -22.69 -30.84 -1.66
CA GLU A 381 -23.22 -31.60 -2.80
C GLU A 381 -23.03 -30.87 -4.14
N ILE A 382 -22.95 -29.53 -4.11
CA ILE A 382 -22.82 -28.69 -5.30
C ILE A 382 -21.39 -28.68 -5.81
N SER A 383 -20.42 -28.38 -4.94
CA SER A 383 -19.00 -28.30 -5.34
C SER A 383 -18.26 -29.62 -5.20
N GLY A 384 -18.80 -30.58 -4.46
CA GLY A 384 -18.09 -31.81 -4.08
C GLY A 384 -16.95 -31.60 -3.09
N SER A 385 -16.73 -30.37 -2.61
CA SER A 385 -15.67 -30.03 -1.65
C SER A 385 -16.22 -29.84 -0.24
N LYS A 386 -15.34 -29.96 0.77
CA LYS A 386 -15.65 -29.44 2.11
C LYS A 386 -15.67 -27.91 2.10
N TYR A 387 -16.58 -27.31 2.86
CA TYR A 387 -16.64 -25.87 3.11
C TYR A 387 -16.76 -25.58 4.60
N ILE A 388 -16.34 -24.38 5.01
CA ILE A 388 -16.38 -23.95 6.40
C ILE A 388 -17.78 -23.44 6.76
N VAL A 389 -18.26 -23.84 7.94
CA VAL A 389 -19.45 -23.30 8.58
C VAL A 389 -19.01 -22.66 9.88
N TRP A 390 -19.34 -21.37 10.05
CA TRP A 390 -19.05 -20.61 11.27
C TRP A 390 -20.23 -20.68 12.22
N GLU A 391 -19.94 -20.95 13.49
CA GLU A 391 -20.92 -20.88 14.57
C GLU A 391 -20.90 -19.47 15.21
N ASP A 392 -21.98 -19.10 15.91
CA ASP A 392 -22.03 -17.83 16.64
C ASP A 392 -21.30 -17.88 17.99
N ASP A 393 -21.06 -19.09 18.52
CA ASP A 393 -20.35 -19.33 19.76
C ASP A 393 -18.93 -18.75 19.75
N PRO A 394 -18.63 -17.77 20.64
CA PRO A 394 -17.27 -17.25 20.79
C PRO A 394 -16.36 -18.29 21.42
N CYS A 395 -15.09 -18.30 21.02
CA CYS A 395 -14.06 -19.12 21.63
C CYS A 395 -12.70 -18.40 21.64
N VAL A 396 -11.77 -18.90 22.45
CA VAL A 396 -10.39 -18.41 22.47
C VAL A 396 -9.48 -19.52 21.97
N TYR A 397 -8.80 -19.28 20.85
CA TYR A 397 -7.79 -20.18 20.33
C TYR A 397 -6.41 -19.74 20.79
N HIS A 398 -5.54 -20.71 21.05
CA HIS A 398 -4.10 -20.49 21.20
C HIS A 398 -3.44 -20.89 19.89
N ILE A 399 -3.07 -19.92 19.05
CA ILE A 399 -2.58 -20.17 17.69
C ILE A 399 -1.18 -19.56 17.47
N PRO A 400 -0.38 -20.13 16.56
CA PRO A 400 0.93 -19.57 16.25
C PRO A 400 0.81 -18.31 15.39
N LEU A 401 1.56 -17.26 15.74
CA LEU A 401 1.82 -16.09 14.92
C LEU A 401 3.22 -16.22 14.28
N PHE A 402 3.25 -16.29 12.95
CA PHE A 402 4.47 -16.32 12.15
C PHE A 402 4.80 -14.91 11.65
N ASP A 403 5.59 -14.17 12.42
CA ASP A 403 5.95 -12.78 12.13
C ASP A 403 7.46 -12.55 11.99
N LYS A 404 8.29 -13.58 12.17
CA LYS A 404 9.72 -13.54 11.87
C LYS A 404 9.94 -13.51 10.36
N ILE A 405 10.90 -12.70 9.93
CA ILE A 405 11.24 -12.51 8.52
C ILE A 405 12.73 -12.77 8.32
N LYS A 406 13.09 -13.24 7.12
CA LYS A 406 14.49 -13.36 6.70
C LYS A 406 14.68 -12.80 5.29
N PRO A 407 15.80 -12.10 5.02
CA PRO A 407 16.12 -11.64 3.69
C PRO A 407 16.35 -12.83 2.76
N VAL A 408 15.90 -12.71 1.51
CA VAL A 408 16.08 -13.73 0.46
C VAL A 408 16.66 -13.19 -0.84
N ASP A 409 16.78 -11.87 -0.94
CA ASP A 409 17.32 -11.20 -2.13
C ASP A 409 17.91 -9.85 -1.72
N SER A 410 19.03 -9.49 -2.32
CA SER A 410 19.76 -8.26 -2.01
C SER A 410 20.54 -7.74 -3.21
N ILE A 411 20.86 -6.46 -3.18
CA ILE A 411 21.72 -5.79 -4.15
C ILE A 411 22.81 -5.00 -3.44
N LYS A 412 23.84 -4.63 -4.20
CA LYS A 412 24.77 -3.57 -3.82
C LYS A 412 24.20 -2.24 -4.29
N VAL A 413 24.14 -1.27 -3.38
CA VAL A 413 23.59 0.06 -3.65
C VAL A 413 24.46 0.78 -4.68
N PRO A 414 23.93 1.20 -5.84
CA PRO A 414 24.70 2.02 -6.77
C PRO A 414 24.81 3.46 -6.26
N TYR A 415 25.87 4.15 -6.69
CA TYR A 415 26.02 5.59 -6.53
C TYR A 415 24.93 6.36 -7.29
N ALA A 416 24.68 5.97 -8.55
CA ALA A 416 23.64 6.56 -9.39
C ALA A 416 23.09 5.56 -10.43
N TYR A 417 21.86 5.79 -10.86
CA TYR A 417 21.28 5.17 -12.06
C TYR A 417 21.28 6.16 -13.23
N LEU A 418 21.50 5.64 -14.44
CA LEU A 418 21.39 6.35 -15.71
C LEU A 418 20.22 5.80 -16.52
N ILE A 419 19.23 6.63 -16.80
CA ILE A 419 18.04 6.26 -17.58
C ILE A 419 18.07 7.03 -18.90
N PRO A 420 18.31 6.37 -20.04
CA PRO A 420 18.34 7.03 -21.34
C PRO A 420 17.02 7.75 -21.68
N PRO A 421 17.05 8.83 -22.48
CA PRO A 421 15.88 9.68 -22.75
C PRO A 421 14.72 8.96 -23.44
N GLU A 422 14.98 7.92 -24.22
CA GLU A 422 13.94 7.07 -24.82
C GLU A 422 13.06 6.35 -23.78
N TRP A 423 13.54 6.23 -22.53
CA TRP A 423 12.78 5.68 -21.39
C TRP A 423 12.14 6.77 -20.51
N SER A 424 11.88 7.97 -21.08
CA SER A 424 11.34 9.12 -20.33
C SER A 424 10.04 8.84 -19.56
N ASN A 425 9.23 7.85 -19.96
CA ASN A 425 8.06 7.43 -19.20
C ASN A 425 8.43 6.96 -17.78
N VAL A 426 9.51 6.18 -17.65
CA VAL A 426 10.01 5.70 -16.35
C VAL A 426 10.45 6.87 -15.48
N THR A 427 11.21 7.81 -16.06
CA THR A 427 11.63 9.05 -15.38
C THR A 427 10.43 9.87 -14.91
N LYS A 428 9.40 10.04 -15.75
CA LYS A 428 8.15 10.73 -15.39
C LYS A 428 7.44 10.07 -14.21
N LYS A 429 7.40 8.73 -14.16
CA LYS A 429 6.83 7.98 -13.02
C LYS A 429 7.64 8.19 -11.74
N LEU A 430 8.97 8.13 -11.81
CA LEU A 430 9.86 8.41 -10.68
C LEU A 430 9.62 9.81 -10.09
N THR A 431 9.46 10.83 -10.92
CA THR A 431 9.16 12.20 -10.46
C THR A 431 7.84 12.29 -9.69
N LEU A 432 6.82 11.48 -10.03
CA LEU A 432 5.57 11.44 -9.25
C LEU A 432 5.79 10.99 -7.81
N HIS A 433 6.72 10.06 -7.58
CA HIS A 433 7.11 9.57 -6.25
C HIS A 433 7.99 10.55 -5.47
N GLY A 434 8.29 11.72 -6.04
CA GLY A 434 9.15 12.74 -5.42
C GLY A 434 10.64 12.49 -5.59
N VAL A 435 11.04 11.69 -6.58
CA VAL A 435 12.45 11.47 -6.92
C VAL A 435 13.03 12.73 -7.55
N ASN A 436 14.17 13.17 -7.04
CA ASN A 436 14.99 14.21 -7.65
C ASN A 436 15.78 13.61 -8.81
N VAL A 437 15.69 14.27 -9.96
CA VAL A 437 16.27 13.84 -11.24
C VAL A 437 17.18 14.96 -11.75
N LYS A 438 18.43 14.63 -12.06
CA LYS A 438 19.31 15.48 -12.87
C LYS A 438 19.37 14.93 -14.30
N PHE A 439 19.91 15.70 -15.24
CA PHE A 439 20.01 15.29 -16.64
C PHE A 439 21.41 15.56 -17.15
N LEU A 440 21.91 14.72 -18.05
CA LEU A 440 23.17 15.02 -18.72
C LEU A 440 23.02 16.22 -19.68
N GLU A 441 23.95 17.16 -19.65
CA GLU A 441 23.98 18.31 -20.58
C GLU A 441 24.50 17.92 -21.97
N LYS A 442 25.41 16.94 -22.03
CA LYS A 442 26.02 16.42 -23.26
C LYS A 442 26.18 14.92 -23.20
N GLU A 443 26.44 14.31 -24.35
CA GLU A 443 26.76 12.90 -24.45
C GLU A 443 28.01 12.52 -23.63
N ILE A 444 28.00 11.32 -23.07
CA ILE A 444 29.15 10.73 -22.38
C ILE A 444 29.25 9.23 -22.68
N THR A 445 30.46 8.71 -22.84
CA THR A 445 30.75 7.27 -22.95
C THR A 445 31.53 6.83 -21.73
N ILE A 446 30.96 5.92 -20.94
CA ILE A 446 31.55 5.45 -19.67
C ILE A 446 31.28 3.97 -19.42
N PRO A 447 32.13 3.28 -18.65
CA PRO A 447 31.83 1.96 -18.14
C PRO A 447 30.69 2.03 -17.12
N VAL A 448 29.69 1.18 -17.29
CA VAL A 448 28.53 1.08 -16.39
C VAL A 448 28.16 -0.38 -16.16
N HIS A 449 27.57 -0.64 -14.99
CA HIS A 449 26.96 -1.93 -14.70
C HIS A 449 25.55 -2.00 -15.30
N VAL A 450 25.28 -3.05 -16.07
CA VAL A 450 23.96 -3.36 -16.65
C VAL A 450 23.59 -4.80 -16.34
N TYR A 451 22.31 -5.12 -16.42
CA TYR A 451 21.86 -6.51 -16.31
C TYR A 451 21.69 -7.11 -17.71
N LYS A 452 22.27 -8.29 -17.93
CA LYS A 452 21.95 -9.15 -19.07
C LYS A 452 20.97 -10.22 -18.64
N PHE A 453 19.87 -10.36 -19.38
CA PHE A 453 18.79 -11.27 -19.05
C PHE A 453 18.84 -12.56 -19.87
N SER A 454 18.30 -13.62 -19.30
CA SER A 454 18.05 -14.90 -19.96
C SER A 454 16.83 -15.57 -19.34
N ASN A 455 16.33 -16.65 -19.95
CA ASN A 455 15.14 -17.39 -19.48
C ASN A 455 13.92 -16.48 -19.26
N VAL A 456 13.72 -15.50 -20.15
CA VAL A 456 12.64 -14.52 -20.06
C VAL A 456 11.31 -15.22 -20.29
N LYS A 457 10.38 -15.06 -19.35
CA LYS A 457 9.04 -15.67 -19.39
C LYS A 457 8.01 -14.68 -18.89
N TRP A 458 6.99 -14.44 -19.71
CA TRP A 458 5.82 -13.65 -19.33
C TRP A 458 4.77 -14.54 -18.65
N ARG A 459 4.04 -13.94 -17.72
CA ARG A 459 2.82 -14.54 -17.18
C ARG A 459 1.79 -14.66 -18.29
N GLU A 460 1.21 -15.85 -18.44
CA GLU A 460 0.20 -16.13 -19.48
C GLU A 460 -1.04 -15.25 -19.36
N LYS A 461 -1.51 -14.99 -18.14
CA LYS A 461 -2.67 -14.16 -17.86
C LYS A 461 -2.26 -12.75 -17.41
N PRO A 462 -2.99 -11.71 -17.85
CA PRO A 462 -2.72 -10.35 -17.40
C PRO A 462 -2.99 -10.20 -15.90
N TYR A 463 -2.32 -9.22 -15.31
CA TYR A 463 -2.53 -8.80 -13.93
C TYR A 463 -2.40 -7.28 -13.86
N GLU A 464 -3.46 -6.61 -13.42
CA GLU A 464 -3.52 -5.14 -13.37
C GLU A 464 -3.18 -4.48 -14.72
N GLY A 465 -3.70 -5.07 -15.81
CA GLY A 465 -3.50 -4.58 -17.19
C GLY A 465 -2.14 -4.91 -17.82
N ARG A 466 -1.30 -5.73 -17.17
CA ARG A 466 0.08 -6.03 -17.64
C ARG A 466 0.39 -7.53 -17.58
N HIS A 467 1.29 -7.99 -18.46
CA HIS A 467 1.87 -9.33 -18.39
C HIS A 467 3.20 -9.26 -17.66
N ARG A 468 3.22 -9.67 -16.39
CA ARG A 468 4.45 -9.62 -15.59
C ARG A 468 5.52 -10.55 -16.18
N VAL A 469 6.77 -10.09 -16.16
CA VAL A 469 7.92 -10.85 -16.68
C VAL A 469 8.80 -11.39 -15.55
N SER A 470 9.34 -12.58 -15.79
CA SER A 470 10.35 -13.26 -14.98
C SER A 470 11.55 -13.62 -15.85
N PHE A 471 12.73 -13.68 -15.24
CA PHE A 471 14.00 -13.82 -15.95
C PHE A 471 15.09 -14.28 -14.98
N SER A 472 16.18 -14.80 -15.54
CA SER A 472 17.50 -14.84 -14.91
C SER A 472 18.25 -13.56 -15.29
N ALA A 473 19.07 -13.02 -14.39
CA ALA A 473 19.83 -11.79 -14.63
C ALA A 473 21.28 -11.96 -14.19
N VAL A 474 22.22 -11.46 -14.99
CA VAL A 474 23.65 -11.40 -14.68
C VAL A 474 24.09 -9.94 -14.72
N ASP A 475 24.78 -9.49 -13.68
CA ASP A 475 25.41 -8.17 -13.66
C ASP A 475 26.69 -8.20 -14.51
N THR A 476 26.84 -7.23 -15.41
CA THR A 476 27.99 -7.12 -16.31
C THR A 476 28.37 -5.67 -16.51
N VAL A 477 29.66 -5.42 -16.74
CA VAL A 477 30.19 -4.09 -17.02
C VAL A 477 30.32 -3.92 -18.52
N VAL A 478 29.72 -2.86 -19.06
CA VAL A 478 29.80 -2.50 -20.47
C VAL A 478 30.18 -1.03 -20.60
N THR A 479 30.97 -0.70 -21.63
CA THR A 479 31.17 0.70 -22.03
C THR A 479 29.98 1.11 -22.87
N LYS A 480 29.19 2.08 -22.38
CA LYS A 480 27.97 2.53 -23.05
C LYS A 480 27.99 4.05 -23.22
N THR A 481 27.50 4.48 -24.38
CA THR A 481 27.27 5.90 -24.67
C THR A 481 25.86 6.29 -24.21
N PHE A 482 25.78 7.37 -23.45
CA PHE A 482 24.53 7.97 -22.98
C PHE A 482 24.39 9.36 -23.58
N PRO A 483 23.32 9.65 -24.34
CA PRO A 483 23.14 10.95 -24.97
C PRO A 483 22.80 12.04 -23.93
N ALA A 484 22.88 13.30 -24.37
CA ALA A 484 22.31 14.42 -23.63
C ALA A 484 20.86 14.13 -23.23
N ARG A 485 20.43 14.68 -22.09
CA ARG A 485 19.12 14.45 -21.48
C ARG A 485 18.87 13.03 -20.93
N THR A 486 19.90 12.18 -20.85
CA THR A 486 19.86 10.99 -20.00
C THR A 486 19.61 11.42 -18.56
N ALA A 487 18.62 10.82 -17.89
CA ALA A 487 18.33 11.11 -16.50
C ALA A 487 19.35 10.44 -15.58
N VAL A 488 19.90 11.23 -14.64
CA VAL A 488 20.84 10.80 -13.61
C VAL A 488 20.15 10.83 -12.26
N ILE A 489 19.99 9.65 -11.66
CA ILE A 489 19.30 9.46 -10.38
C ILE A 489 20.32 9.07 -9.32
N PHE A 490 20.79 10.05 -8.55
CA PHE A 490 21.65 9.79 -7.40
C PHE A 490 20.88 9.16 -6.24
N LEU A 491 21.51 8.27 -5.48
CA LEU A 491 20.86 7.67 -4.31
C LEU A 491 21.08 8.41 -3.00
N ASN A 492 21.83 9.51 -2.98
CA ASN A 492 21.96 10.39 -1.81
C ASN A 492 20.73 11.31 -1.62
N GLN A 493 19.53 10.72 -1.68
CA GLN A 493 18.25 11.43 -1.53
C GLN A 493 17.24 10.57 -0.76
N ARG A 494 16.22 11.23 -0.20
CA ARG A 494 15.19 10.61 0.66
C ARG A 494 14.52 9.37 0.04
N THR A 495 14.30 9.39 -1.28
CA THR A 495 13.59 8.35 -2.04
C THR A 495 14.47 7.17 -2.46
N SER A 496 15.70 7.04 -1.93
CA SER A 496 16.66 6.03 -2.36
C SER A 496 16.11 4.60 -2.37
N LYS A 497 15.45 4.18 -1.28
CA LYS A 497 14.79 2.86 -1.19
C LYS A 497 13.76 2.65 -2.30
N LEU A 498 12.88 3.61 -2.53
CA LEU A 498 11.88 3.55 -3.59
C LEU A 498 12.52 3.42 -4.98
N ILE A 499 13.61 4.17 -5.25
CA ILE A 499 14.33 4.11 -6.51
C ILE A 499 14.91 2.70 -6.72
N ILE A 500 15.54 2.11 -5.70
CA ILE A 500 16.06 0.74 -5.75
C ILE A 500 14.93 -0.24 -6.06
N HIS A 501 13.81 -0.18 -5.33
CA HIS A 501 12.66 -1.07 -5.58
C HIS A 501 12.05 -0.92 -6.97
N ALA A 502 12.09 0.27 -7.56
CA ALA A 502 11.54 0.57 -8.88
C ALA A 502 12.47 0.15 -10.02
N LEU A 503 13.78 0.37 -9.87
CA LEU A 503 14.76 0.22 -10.96
C LEU A 503 15.52 -1.11 -10.92
N GLU A 504 15.65 -1.78 -9.77
CA GLU A 504 16.35 -3.06 -9.69
C GLU A 504 15.48 -4.21 -10.23
N PRO A 505 15.94 -5.00 -11.23
CA PRO A 505 15.19 -6.11 -11.79
C PRO A 505 14.66 -7.12 -10.76
N SER A 506 15.43 -7.41 -9.72
CA SER A 506 15.05 -8.35 -8.65
C SER A 506 13.92 -7.82 -7.75
N GLY A 507 13.69 -6.50 -7.73
CA GLY A 507 12.62 -5.87 -6.96
C GLY A 507 11.24 -6.47 -7.29
N PRO A 508 10.39 -6.77 -6.29
CA PRO A 508 9.12 -7.49 -6.49
C PRO A 508 8.09 -6.71 -7.29
N ASP A 509 8.26 -5.40 -7.45
CA ASP A 509 7.41 -4.48 -8.20
C ASP A 509 8.21 -3.56 -9.13
N SER A 510 9.42 -3.96 -9.53
CA SER A 510 10.24 -3.14 -10.42
C SER A 510 9.55 -2.86 -11.75
N PHE A 511 9.85 -1.73 -12.38
CA PHE A 511 9.29 -1.36 -13.67
C PHE A 511 9.56 -2.42 -14.74
N LEU A 512 10.71 -3.09 -14.68
CA LEU A 512 10.99 -4.23 -15.54
C LEU A 512 9.97 -5.35 -15.37
N ARG A 513 9.70 -5.80 -14.14
CA ARG A 513 8.71 -6.87 -13.90
C ARG A 513 7.28 -6.48 -14.20
N TRP A 514 6.99 -5.19 -14.33
CA TRP A 514 5.71 -4.68 -14.80
C TRP A 514 5.66 -4.49 -16.33
N GLY A 515 6.72 -4.82 -17.06
CA GLY A 515 6.74 -4.76 -18.52
C GLY A 515 6.96 -3.35 -19.09
N PHE A 516 7.53 -2.42 -18.32
CA PHE A 516 7.89 -1.10 -18.85
C PHE A 516 9.04 -1.15 -19.88
N PHE A 517 9.74 -2.28 -19.96
CA PHE A 517 10.87 -2.50 -20.85
C PHE A 517 10.71 -3.76 -21.70
N ASP A 518 9.49 -4.27 -21.92
CA ASP A 518 9.28 -5.55 -22.62
C ASP A 518 9.95 -5.59 -24.01
N VAL A 519 10.04 -4.43 -24.68
CA VAL A 519 10.66 -4.30 -26.01
C VAL A 519 12.14 -4.66 -26.05
N ILE A 520 12.86 -4.70 -24.92
CA ILE A 520 14.28 -5.12 -24.88
C ILE A 520 14.45 -6.63 -25.03
N PHE A 521 13.37 -7.40 -24.90
CA PHE A 521 13.37 -8.85 -25.02
C PHE A 521 12.96 -9.34 -26.41
N GLU A 522 12.63 -8.41 -27.32
CA GLU A 522 12.16 -8.72 -28.66
C GLU A 522 13.30 -8.53 -29.67
N GLN A 523 13.70 -9.61 -30.34
CA GLN A 523 14.64 -9.53 -31.45
C GLN A 523 14.00 -8.74 -32.59
N LYS A 524 14.68 -7.69 -33.05
CA LYS A 524 14.17 -6.82 -34.13
C LYS A 524 14.66 -7.22 -35.51
N GLU A 525 15.91 -7.68 -35.62
CA GLU A 525 16.49 -8.06 -36.90
C GLU A 525 16.90 -9.53 -36.97
N TYR A 526 16.76 -10.11 -38.16
CA TYR A 526 17.09 -11.50 -38.45
C TYR A 526 17.86 -11.60 -39.77
N ALA A 527 18.58 -12.70 -39.95
CA ALA A 527 19.30 -12.98 -41.19
C ALA A 527 18.68 -14.18 -41.90
N GLU A 528 18.52 -14.06 -43.22
CA GLU A 528 18.05 -15.16 -44.07
C GLU A 528 19.01 -16.34 -44.04
N ARG A 529 18.47 -17.56 -44.15
CA ARG A 529 19.26 -18.79 -44.02
C ARG A 529 20.46 -18.82 -44.97
N TYR A 530 20.28 -18.42 -46.23
CA TYR A 530 21.36 -18.45 -47.23
C TYR A 530 22.49 -17.45 -46.93
N VAL A 531 22.21 -16.37 -46.19
CA VAL A 531 23.23 -15.42 -45.69
C VAL A 531 23.97 -16.04 -44.52
N LEU A 532 23.23 -16.63 -43.57
CA LEU A 532 23.79 -17.26 -42.38
C LEU A 532 24.70 -18.45 -42.69
N GLU A 533 24.38 -19.27 -43.69
CA GLU A 533 25.23 -20.41 -44.09
C GLU A 533 26.62 -19.93 -44.53
N LYS A 534 26.69 -18.87 -45.35
CA LYS A 534 27.96 -18.27 -45.79
C LYS A 534 28.72 -17.67 -44.60
N LEU A 535 28.02 -16.88 -43.78
CA LEU A 535 28.60 -16.24 -42.60
C LEU A 535 29.14 -17.26 -41.59
N ALA A 536 28.37 -18.31 -41.29
CA ALA A 536 28.75 -19.37 -40.36
C ALA A 536 30.00 -20.12 -40.84
N ALA A 537 30.06 -20.47 -42.13
CA ALA A 537 31.22 -21.12 -42.73
C ALA A 537 32.48 -20.24 -42.64
N GLU A 538 32.36 -18.94 -42.93
CA GLU A 538 33.46 -18.00 -42.78
C GLU A 538 33.91 -17.83 -41.32
N MET A 539 32.97 -17.66 -40.41
CA MET A 539 33.26 -17.53 -38.97
C MET A 539 33.93 -18.78 -38.42
N ALA A 540 33.47 -19.97 -38.81
CA ALA A 540 34.07 -21.24 -38.40
C ALA A 540 35.52 -21.38 -38.92
N LYS A 541 35.80 -20.92 -40.14
CA LYS A 541 37.15 -20.96 -40.74
C LYS A 541 38.09 -19.93 -40.10
N LYS A 542 37.59 -18.71 -39.85
CA LYS A 542 38.40 -17.59 -39.33
C LYS A 542 38.61 -17.65 -37.82
N ASN A 543 37.70 -18.29 -37.06
CA ASN A 543 37.77 -18.37 -35.60
C ASN A 543 37.68 -19.82 -35.10
N PRO A 544 38.84 -20.50 -34.91
CA PRO A 544 38.89 -21.88 -34.44
C PRO A 544 38.23 -22.10 -33.07
N ASP A 545 38.22 -21.11 -32.18
CA ASP A 545 37.62 -21.24 -30.85
C ASP A 545 36.09 -21.26 -30.92
N VAL A 546 35.49 -20.42 -31.77
CA VAL A 546 34.04 -20.44 -32.03
C VAL A 546 33.64 -21.78 -32.63
N TYR A 547 34.43 -22.33 -33.55
CA TYR A 547 34.16 -23.65 -34.13
C TYR A 547 34.31 -24.79 -33.10
N LYS A 548 35.30 -24.70 -32.20
CA LYS A 548 35.48 -25.65 -31.08
C LYS A 548 34.30 -25.59 -30.10
N GLU A 549 33.80 -24.40 -29.80
CA GLU A 549 32.60 -24.23 -28.98
C GLU A 549 31.36 -24.84 -29.67
N PHE A 550 31.17 -24.56 -30.97
CA PHE A 550 30.09 -25.11 -31.77
C PHE A 550 30.07 -26.64 -31.78
N THR A 551 31.20 -27.27 -32.09
CA THR A 551 31.34 -28.74 -32.12
C THR A 551 31.13 -29.37 -30.74
N ARG A 552 31.56 -28.72 -29.66
CA ARG A 552 31.24 -29.13 -28.29
C ARG A 552 29.73 -29.07 -28.02
N LYS A 553 29.04 -28.03 -28.49
CA LYS A 553 27.58 -27.87 -28.32
C LYS A 553 26.81 -28.91 -29.15
N LEU A 554 27.27 -29.23 -30.36
CA LEU A 554 26.74 -30.34 -31.17
C LEU A 554 26.82 -31.69 -30.45
N ARG A 555 27.98 -32.01 -29.86
CA ARG A 555 28.17 -33.29 -29.14
C ARG A 555 27.32 -33.41 -27.87
N LYS A 556 27.13 -32.31 -27.14
CA LYS A 556 26.45 -32.31 -25.84
C LYS A 556 24.94 -32.10 -25.92
N GLY A 557 24.40 -31.66 -27.06
CA GLY A 557 22.99 -31.27 -27.18
C GLY A 557 22.29 -31.90 -28.38
N PRO A 558 21.63 -33.06 -28.23
CA PRO A 558 20.88 -33.70 -29.33
C PRO A 558 19.84 -32.78 -29.96
N SER A 559 19.11 -31.99 -29.16
CA SER A 559 18.11 -31.02 -29.65
C SER A 559 18.72 -29.83 -30.40
N PHE A 560 19.99 -29.49 -30.13
CA PHE A 560 20.73 -28.47 -30.87
C PHE A 560 21.29 -29.05 -32.17
N ALA A 561 21.82 -30.28 -32.12
CA ALA A 561 22.37 -30.96 -33.30
C ALA A 561 21.31 -31.25 -34.37
N ALA A 562 20.10 -31.60 -33.95
CA ALA A 562 18.98 -31.90 -34.85
C ALA A 562 18.29 -30.67 -35.47
N ASP A 563 18.64 -29.46 -35.05
CA ASP A 563 17.94 -28.23 -35.43
C ASP A 563 18.86 -27.31 -36.26
N PRO A 564 18.73 -27.30 -37.60
CA PRO A 564 19.59 -26.50 -38.47
C PRO A 564 19.54 -25.01 -38.16
N TRP A 565 18.38 -24.51 -37.73
CA TRP A 565 18.22 -23.10 -37.40
C TRP A 565 18.99 -22.72 -36.14
N LYS A 566 18.87 -23.52 -35.06
CA LYS A 566 19.66 -23.29 -33.84
C LYS A 566 21.17 -23.33 -34.10
N ARG A 567 21.61 -24.18 -35.03
CA ARG A 567 23.03 -24.27 -35.43
C ARG A 567 23.51 -22.99 -36.10
N LEU A 568 22.73 -22.40 -37.02
CA LEU A 568 23.06 -21.14 -37.66
C LEU A 568 22.94 -19.95 -36.70
N GLN A 569 21.90 -19.95 -35.86
CA GLN A 569 21.69 -18.95 -34.82
C GLN A 569 22.89 -18.84 -33.88
N PHE A 570 23.57 -19.95 -33.56
CA PHE A 570 24.79 -19.94 -32.76
C PHE A 570 25.88 -19.03 -33.34
N PHE A 571 26.04 -19.02 -34.67
CA PHE A 571 26.99 -18.14 -35.35
C PHE A 571 26.44 -16.72 -35.47
N TYR A 572 25.16 -16.56 -35.77
CA TYR A 572 24.52 -15.24 -35.85
C TYR A 572 24.69 -14.45 -34.54
N GLU A 573 24.44 -15.08 -33.40
CA GLU A 573 24.61 -14.51 -32.04
C GLU A 573 26.05 -14.06 -31.71
N ARG A 574 27.04 -14.51 -32.49
CA ARG A 574 28.46 -14.19 -32.33
C ARG A 574 28.98 -13.31 -33.48
N SER A 575 28.10 -12.90 -34.38
CA SER A 575 28.46 -12.09 -35.55
C SER A 575 28.38 -10.59 -35.23
N PRO A 576 29.07 -9.73 -36.00
CA PRO A 576 28.94 -8.28 -35.85
C PRO A 576 27.53 -7.72 -36.14
N TYR A 577 26.64 -8.52 -36.72
CA TYR A 577 25.27 -8.14 -37.02
C TYR A 577 24.30 -8.44 -35.87
N TRP A 578 24.77 -9.11 -34.80
CA TRP A 578 23.94 -9.40 -33.64
C TRP A 578 23.58 -8.12 -32.89
N ASP A 579 22.32 -8.02 -32.46
CA ASP A 579 21.90 -6.91 -31.59
C ASP A 579 22.48 -7.07 -30.19
N GLU A 580 23.54 -6.30 -29.91
CA GLU A 580 24.20 -6.27 -28.61
C GLU A 580 23.30 -5.73 -27.49
N ASN A 581 22.17 -5.07 -27.81
CA ASN A 581 21.20 -4.58 -26.83
C ASN A 581 20.07 -5.59 -26.52
N LEU A 582 19.94 -6.68 -27.29
CA LEU A 582 18.91 -7.69 -27.03
C LEU A 582 19.13 -8.33 -25.65
N ASN A 583 18.07 -8.35 -24.85
CA ASN A 583 18.06 -8.81 -23.46
C ASN A 583 19.02 -8.02 -22.53
N ILE A 584 19.41 -6.80 -22.88
CA ILE A 584 20.21 -5.92 -22.02
C ILE A 584 19.33 -4.87 -21.37
N TYR A 585 19.47 -4.72 -20.05
CA TYR A 585 18.76 -3.68 -19.31
C TYR A 585 19.27 -2.30 -19.73
N PRO A 586 18.38 -1.38 -20.14
CA PRO A 586 18.83 -0.09 -20.67
C PRO A 586 19.33 0.85 -19.57
N ILE A 587 18.93 0.63 -18.32
CA ILE A 587 19.36 1.44 -17.18
C ILE A 587 20.77 1.05 -16.77
N GLY A 588 21.68 2.02 -16.85
CA GLY A 588 23.05 1.90 -16.34
C GLY A 588 23.10 2.14 -14.84
N ARG A 589 24.01 1.44 -14.15
CA ARG A 589 24.34 1.65 -12.73
C ARG A 589 25.80 2.03 -12.61
N ILE A 590 26.06 3.07 -11.82
CA ILE A 590 27.41 3.51 -11.46
C ILE A 590 27.61 3.19 -9.97
N PHE A 591 28.73 2.57 -9.60
CA PHE A 591 29.03 2.23 -8.20
C PHE A 591 30.07 3.15 -7.55
N ASP A 592 30.89 3.80 -8.34
CA ASP A 592 31.94 4.71 -7.90
C ASP A 592 31.61 6.15 -8.34
N PRO A 593 31.83 7.16 -7.49
CA PRO A 593 31.65 8.54 -7.90
C PRO A 593 32.50 8.87 -9.13
N ILE A 594 31.87 9.40 -10.17
CA ILE A 594 32.54 9.86 -11.39
C ILE A 594 32.01 11.25 -11.79
N PRO A 595 32.83 12.10 -12.43
CA PRO A 595 32.35 13.34 -13.01
C PRO A 595 31.30 13.07 -14.09
N LEU A 596 30.12 13.67 -13.94
CA LEU A 596 29.05 13.64 -14.94
C LEU A 596 28.76 15.08 -15.39
N PRO A 597 28.57 15.35 -16.69
CA PRO A 597 28.18 16.67 -17.18
C PRO A 597 26.68 16.89 -16.94
N LEU A 598 26.30 17.59 -15.87
CA LEU A 598 24.91 17.69 -15.34
C LEU A 598 24.31 19.09 -15.39
#